data_AF-A0A8F2ZWW1-F1
#
_entry.id   AF-A0A8F2ZWW1-F1
#
_cell.length_a   1.000
_cell.length_b   1.000
_cell.length_c   1.000
_cell.angle_alpha   90.00
_cell.angle_beta   90.00
_cell.angle_gamma   90.00
#
_symmetry.space_group_name_H-M   'P 1'
#
loop_
_entity.id
_entity.type
_entity.pdbx_description
1 polymer ?
#
loop_
_entity_poly.entity_id
_entity_poly.type
_entity_poly.pdbx_seq_one_letter_code
_entity_poly.pdbx_strand_id
1 'polypeptide(L)'
;MARAKKLTYGAVNITMHPHSPEKYVELFRMARKNASNVNLRGDSFATLSYFYPYKKGQVISEPFEGEILKYTDIDVNGDWFDIVKKDIASDEEKERINIPDNLKPNVARFSFVFLPASHLLVYEMQDKSRHLTSRQIESFLNGIFSHERIIEKFGKVNVTILTEPDSVERMLSLKGITCINMVTRRPNPDDLASAESVMQKRFKRIGVIEEDKTYKSERGQEIKPDGELKQDALIASRNGEVSIRRINEAGLVEVHASSDVPLQRVEPYDSDVTSVSELLLLRAKSLADEFKRLLRK
;
A
#
# COMPACT_ATOMS: atom_id res chain seq x y z
N MET A 1 -14.66 14.23 -29.92
CA MET A 1 -13.66 14.47 -28.86
C MET A 1 -13.47 13.17 -28.11
N ALA A 2 -12.24 12.68 -27.94
CA ALA A 2 -11.98 11.50 -27.14
C ALA A 2 -12.46 11.73 -25.70
N ARG A 3 -13.19 10.77 -25.12
CA ARG A 3 -13.71 10.88 -23.75
C ARG A 3 -12.51 10.81 -22.81
N ALA A 4 -12.29 11.86 -22.00
CA ALA A 4 -11.23 11.88 -21.00
C ALA A 4 -11.29 10.61 -20.13
N LYS A 5 -10.19 9.87 -20.09
CA LYS A 5 -10.05 8.70 -19.22
C LYS A 5 -9.80 9.16 -17.80
N LYS A 6 -10.01 8.26 -16.84
CA LYS A 6 -9.76 8.52 -15.42
C LYS A 6 -8.72 7.53 -14.92
N LEU A 7 -7.66 8.03 -14.32
CA LEU A 7 -6.72 7.24 -13.55
C LEU A 7 -7.16 7.29 -12.08
N THR A 8 -7.51 6.14 -11.52
CA THR A 8 -7.68 6.00 -10.07
C THR A 8 -6.39 5.41 -9.51
N TYR A 9 -5.76 6.07 -8.54
CA TYR A 9 -4.50 5.62 -7.96
C TYR A 9 -4.51 5.67 -6.44
N GLY A 10 -3.71 4.81 -5.84
CA GLY A 10 -3.42 4.78 -4.42
C GLY A 10 -1.92 4.86 -4.17
N ALA A 11 -1.53 4.88 -2.90
CA ALA A 11 -0.13 4.92 -2.51
C ALA A 11 0.18 4.08 -1.27
N VAL A 12 1.40 3.57 -1.20
CA VAL A 12 1.94 2.86 -0.03
C VAL A 12 3.34 3.39 0.30
N ASN A 13 3.68 3.37 1.58
CA ASN A 13 5.02 3.61 2.09
C ASN A 13 5.69 2.27 2.41
N ILE A 14 6.96 2.12 2.05
CA ILE A 14 7.73 0.89 2.27
C ILE A 14 8.90 1.19 3.19
N THR A 15 8.93 0.60 4.39
CA THR A 15 10.04 0.77 5.33
C THR A 15 10.82 -0.53 5.50
N MET A 16 12.15 -0.40 5.57
CA MET A 16 13.08 -1.49 5.88
C MET A 16 14.29 -0.97 6.64
N HIS A 17 15.00 -1.84 7.36
CA HIS A 17 16.21 -1.47 8.09
C HIS A 17 17.28 -2.55 7.89
N PRO A 18 18.45 -2.23 7.32
CA PRO A 18 18.92 -0.90 6.88
C PRO A 18 18.30 -0.40 5.56
N HIS A 19 18.10 0.92 5.40
CA HIS A 19 17.55 1.55 4.19
C HIS A 19 18.58 2.36 3.39
N SER A 20 18.47 2.28 2.07
CA SER A 20 19.05 3.21 1.09
C SER A 20 18.34 3.01 -0.26
N PRO A 21 18.37 3.98 -1.18
CA PRO A 21 17.82 3.81 -2.53
C PRO A 21 18.30 2.52 -3.22
N GLU A 22 19.59 2.18 -3.09
CA GLU A 22 20.20 0.97 -3.64
C GLU A 22 19.55 -0.29 -3.07
N LYS A 23 19.30 -0.33 -1.75
CA LYS A 23 18.69 -1.49 -1.08
C LYS A 23 17.23 -1.67 -1.47
N TYR A 24 16.48 -0.59 -1.66
CA TYR A 24 15.12 -0.69 -2.21
C TYR A 24 15.12 -1.26 -3.63
N VAL A 25 15.99 -0.76 -4.50
CA VAL A 25 16.09 -1.26 -5.87
C VAL A 25 16.51 -2.74 -5.88
N GLU A 26 17.43 -3.13 -4.99
CA GLU A 26 17.83 -4.52 -4.82
C GLU A 26 16.70 -5.41 -4.30
N LEU A 27 15.92 -4.93 -3.32
CA LEU A 27 14.74 -5.61 -2.79
C LEU A 27 13.75 -5.96 -3.92
N PHE A 28 13.36 -4.98 -4.73
CA PHE A 28 12.42 -5.20 -5.83
C PHE A 28 13.00 -6.14 -6.91
N ARG A 29 14.29 -6.02 -7.24
CA ARG A 29 14.96 -6.93 -8.18
C ARG A 29 14.98 -8.36 -7.66
N MET A 30 15.25 -8.57 -6.37
CA MET A 30 15.21 -9.89 -5.75
C MET A 30 13.80 -10.45 -5.69
N ALA A 31 12.82 -9.63 -5.28
CA ALA A 31 11.41 -10.01 -5.26
C ALA A 31 10.94 -10.48 -6.65
N ARG A 32 11.31 -9.76 -7.71
CA ARG A 32 11.03 -10.17 -9.09
C ARG A 32 11.71 -11.47 -9.48
N LYS A 33 12.99 -11.65 -9.15
CA LYS A 33 13.76 -12.85 -9.50
C LYS A 33 13.21 -14.11 -8.84
N ASN A 34 12.65 -13.99 -7.64
CA ASN A 34 12.02 -15.10 -6.95
C ASN A 34 10.70 -15.54 -7.61
N ALA A 35 10.11 -14.70 -8.49
CA ALA A 35 8.93 -14.99 -9.30
C ALA A 35 7.73 -15.55 -8.50
N SER A 36 7.60 -15.16 -7.23
CA SER A 36 6.53 -15.64 -6.35
C SER A 36 5.18 -15.12 -6.83
N ASN A 37 4.29 -16.05 -7.18
CA ASN A 37 2.87 -15.78 -7.33
C ASN A 37 2.27 -15.63 -5.93
N VAL A 38 1.66 -14.49 -5.65
CA VAL A 38 1.08 -14.20 -4.33
C VAL A 38 -0.44 -14.32 -4.40
N ASN A 39 -1.02 -15.15 -3.54
CA ASN A 39 -2.46 -15.18 -3.35
C ASN A 39 -2.92 -13.88 -2.68
N LEU A 40 -3.84 -13.16 -3.32
CA LEU A 40 -4.42 -11.94 -2.78
C LEU A 40 -5.66 -12.20 -1.95
N ARG A 41 -6.54 -13.08 -2.44
CA ARG A 41 -7.77 -13.55 -1.79
C ARG A 41 -8.47 -14.55 -2.70
N GLY A 42 -8.91 -15.68 -2.14
CA GLY A 42 -9.59 -16.73 -2.91
C GLY A 42 -8.73 -17.16 -4.09
N ASP A 43 -9.31 -17.17 -5.28
CA ASP A 43 -8.64 -17.62 -6.50
C ASP A 43 -7.88 -16.48 -7.21
N SER A 44 -7.77 -15.30 -6.58
CA SER A 44 -7.07 -14.17 -7.17
C SER A 44 -5.61 -14.17 -6.76
N PHE A 45 -4.72 -14.24 -7.76
CA PHE A 45 -3.28 -14.18 -7.58
C PHE A 45 -2.68 -12.97 -8.28
N ALA A 46 -1.50 -12.56 -7.85
CA ALA A 46 -0.71 -11.54 -8.53
C ALA A 46 0.78 -11.85 -8.58
N THR A 47 1.46 -11.24 -9.54
CA THR A 47 2.90 -11.35 -9.73
C THR A 47 3.50 -10.02 -10.22
N LEU A 48 4.78 -9.81 -9.92
CA LEU A 48 5.54 -8.64 -10.38
C LEU A 48 6.07 -8.90 -11.79
N SER A 49 5.42 -8.33 -12.81
CA SER A 49 5.78 -8.50 -14.22
C SER A 49 7.13 -7.87 -14.54
N TYR A 50 7.28 -6.59 -14.22
CA TYR A 50 8.55 -5.89 -14.36
C TYR A 50 8.78 -4.82 -13.30
N PHE A 51 10.05 -4.46 -13.17
CA PHE A 51 10.53 -3.36 -12.35
C PHE A 51 11.83 -2.84 -12.96
N TYR A 52 11.79 -1.63 -13.53
CA TYR A 52 12.89 -1.05 -14.30
C TYR A 52 13.09 0.43 -13.99
N PRO A 53 14.30 0.97 -14.25
CA PRO A 53 14.50 2.42 -14.17
C PRO A 53 13.57 3.13 -15.16
N TYR A 54 12.90 4.21 -14.74
CA TYR A 54 11.97 4.97 -15.57
C TYR A 54 12.64 5.58 -16.81
N LYS A 55 13.92 5.96 -16.71
CA LYS A 55 14.77 6.42 -17.80
C LYS A 55 16.05 5.60 -17.88
N LYS A 56 16.51 5.35 -19.11
CA LYS A 56 17.80 4.69 -19.35
C LYS A 56 18.94 5.57 -18.82
N GLY A 57 19.85 4.97 -18.05
CA GLY A 57 21.02 5.67 -17.50
C GLY A 57 20.71 6.57 -16.29
N GLN A 58 19.49 6.52 -15.75
CA GLN A 58 19.13 7.25 -14.54
C GLN A 58 19.96 6.78 -13.34
N VAL A 59 20.15 7.66 -12.36
CA VAL A 59 20.79 7.28 -11.09
C VAL A 59 19.82 6.46 -10.23
N ILE A 60 20.34 5.66 -9.28
CA ILE A 60 19.51 4.73 -8.49
C ILE A 60 18.45 5.44 -7.61
N SER A 61 18.69 6.70 -7.23
CA SER A 61 17.72 7.49 -6.46
C SER A 61 16.55 8.01 -7.30
N GLU A 62 16.64 7.93 -8.63
CA GLU A 62 15.56 8.33 -9.54
C GLU A 62 14.42 7.30 -9.59
N PRO A 63 13.23 7.70 -10.05
CA PRO A 63 12.02 6.87 -10.05
C PRO A 63 12.14 5.57 -10.85
N PHE A 64 11.55 4.50 -10.35
CA PHE A 64 11.41 3.23 -11.08
C PHE A 64 9.96 3.02 -11.46
N GLU A 65 9.72 2.35 -12.58
CA GLU A 65 8.39 1.89 -12.97
C GLU A 65 8.30 0.36 -12.89
N GLY A 66 7.09 -0.12 -12.66
CA GLY A 66 6.79 -1.54 -12.68
C GLY A 66 5.33 -1.83 -13.00
N GLU A 67 5.03 -3.12 -13.11
CA GLU A 67 3.69 -3.61 -13.41
C GLU A 67 3.38 -4.82 -12.54
N ILE A 68 2.18 -4.82 -11.97
CA ILE A 68 1.60 -5.95 -11.26
C ILE A 68 0.56 -6.58 -12.16
N LEU A 69 0.71 -7.88 -12.42
CA LEU A 69 -0.31 -8.66 -13.10
C LEU A 69 -1.17 -9.35 -12.07
N LYS A 70 -2.48 -9.23 -12.19
CA LYS A 70 -3.46 -9.94 -11.37
C LYS A 70 -4.25 -10.87 -12.27
N TYR A 71 -4.43 -12.12 -11.86
CA TYR A 71 -5.13 -13.14 -12.64
C TYR A 71 -5.94 -14.07 -11.72
N THR A 72 -6.74 -14.94 -12.34
CA THR A 72 -7.46 -16.01 -11.63
C THR A 72 -6.64 -17.29 -11.72
N ASP A 73 -6.40 -17.93 -10.59
CA ASP A 73 -5.81 -19.26 -10.51
C ASP A 73 -6.92 -20.29 -10.32
N ILE A 74 -7.25 -21.02 -11.38
CA ILE A 74 -8.32 -22.00 -11.37
C ILE A 74 -7.76 -23.32 -10.85
N ASP A 75 -8.41 -23.90 -9.83
CA ASP A 75 -8.15 -25.27 -9.42
C ASP A 75 -8.74 -26.23 -10.46
N VAL A 76 -7.90 -26.66 -11.40
CA VAL A 76 -8.31 -27.57 -12.48
C VAL A 76 -8.71 -28.94 -11.93
N ASN A 77 -8.11 -29.37 -10.81
CA ASN A 77 -8.35 -30.68 -10.20
C ASN A 77 -9.54 -30.69 -9.22
N GLY A 78 -10.12 -29.51 -8.96
CA GLY A 78 -11.25 -29.35 -8.04
C GLY A 78 -12.57 -29.88 -8.61
N ASP A 79 -13.65 -29.62 -7.87
CA ASP A 79 -14.99 -29.90 -8.35
C ASP A 79 -15.46 -28.84 -9.34
N TRP A 80 -15.99 -29.31 -10.46
CA TRP A 80 -16.57 -28.48 -11.50
C TRP A 80 -18.08 -28.63 -11.45
N PHE A 81 -18.79 -27.51 -11.49
CA PHE A 81 -20.26 -27.50 -11.49
C PHE A 81 -20.80 -27.51 -12.94
N ASP A 82 -21.55 -28.55 -13.30
CA ASP A 82 -22.30 -28.60 -14.54
C ASP A 82 -23.62 -27.85 -14.37
N ILE A 83 -23.75 -26.72 -15.05
CA ILE A 83 -24.91 -25.83 -14.96
C ILE A 83 -26.16 -26.46 -15.59
N VAL A 84 -26.01 -27.34 -16.58
CA VAL A 84 -27.11 -28.00 -17.29
C VAL A 84 -27.69 -29.11 -16.42
N LYS A 85 -26.83 -29.98 -15.87
CA LYS A 85 -27.23 -31.04 -14.94
C LYS A 85 -27.58 -30.50 -13.55
N LYS A 86 -27.08 -29.31 -13.21
CA LYS A 86 -27.12 -28.71 -11.87
C LYS A 86 -26.48 -29.62 -10.81
N ASP A 87 -25.38 -30.27 -11.19
CA ASP A 87 -24.65 -31.22 -10.34
C ASP A 87 -23.13 -31.13 -10.61
N ILE A 88 -22.33 -31.87 -9.86
CA ILE A 88 -20.88 -31.97 -10.08
C ILE A 88 -20.63 -32.70 -11.42
N ALA A 89 -19.72 -32.15 -12.22
CA ALA A 89 -19.24 -32.77 -13.44
C ALA A 89 -18.62 -34.14 -13.13
N SER A 90 -18.97 -35.12 -13.94
CA SER A 90 -18.39 -36.47 -13.88
C SER A 90 -16.91 -36.47 -14.29
N ASP A 91 -16.17 -37.52 -13.94
CA ASP A 91 -14.76 -37.65 -14.30
C ASP A 91 -14.52 -37.54 -15.82
N GLU A 92 -15.40 -38.16 -16.61
CA GLU A 92 -15.39 -38.08 -18.09
C GLU A 92 -15.58 -36.66 -18.63
N GLU A 93 -16.31 -35.80 -17.90
CA GLU A 93 -16.50 -34.39 -18.24
C GLU A 93 -15.29 -33.56 -17.81
N LYS A 94 -14.71 -33.86 -16.65
CA LYS A 94 -13.48 -33.23 -16.16
C LYS A 94 -12.30 -33.51 -17.10
N GLU A 95 -12.20 -34.70 -17.69
CA GLU A 95 -11.16 -35.04 -18.69
C GLU A 95 -11.19 -34.14 -19.94
N ARG A 96 -12.34 -33.54 -20.25
CA ARG A 96 -12.47 -32.61 -21.39
C ARG A 96 -12.00 -31.20 -21.07
N ILE A 97 -11.80 -30.89 -19.78
CA ILE A 97 -11.33 -29.60 -19.31
C ILE A 97 -9.82 -29.55 -19.49
N ASN A 98 -9.37 -28.85 -20.53
CA ASN A 98 -7.96 -28.68 -20.81
C ASN A 98 -7.56 -27.20 -20.70
N ILE A 99 -7.04 -26.82 -19.54
CA ILE A 99 -6.47 -25.50 -19.29
C ILE A 99 -4.96 -25.66 -19.13
N PRO A 100 -4.12 -25.10 -20.02
CA PRO A 100 -2.67 -25.20 -19.89
C PRO A 100 -2.17 -24.56 -18.59
N ASP A 101 -1.32 -25.27 -17.84
CA ASP A 101 -0.81 -24.82 -16.52
C ASP A 101 -0.16 -23.43 -16.55
N ASN A 102 0.48 -23.09 -17.68
CA ASN A 102 1.19 -21.83 -17.88
C ASN A 102 0.29 -20.66 -18.32
N LEU A 103 -1.00 -20.91 -18.61
CA LEU A 103 -1.94 -19.89 -19.05
C LEU A 103 -3.00 -19.64 -17.99
N LYS A 104 -2.93 -18.46 -17.37
CA LYS A 104 -3.91 -18.02 -16.39
C LYS A 104 -4.89 -17.03 -17.03
N PRO A 105 -6.21 -17.24 -16.90
CA PRO A 105 -7.19 -16.36 -17.49
C PRO A 105 -7.24 -15.03 -16.75
N ASN A 106 -8.08 -14.11 -17.24
CA ASN A 106 -8.56 -13.00 -16.42
C ASN A 106 -7.43 -12.03 -15.99
N VAL A 107 -6.41 -11.85 -16.82
CA VAL A 107 -5.30 -10.93 -16.52
C VAL A 107 -5.77 -9.48 -16.50
N ALA A 108 -5.41 -8.76 -15.45
CA ALA A 108 -5.39 -7.29 -15.36
C ALA A 108 -3.98 -6.80 -15.10
N ARG A 109 -3.69 -5.57 -15.57
CA ARG A 109 -2.38 -4.92 -15.49
C ARG A 109 -2.49 -3.65 -14.65
N PHE A 110 -1.68 -3.54 -13.62
CA PHE A 110 -1.66 -2.37 -12.75
C PHE A 110 -0.25 -1.77 -12.75
N SER A 111 -0.10 -0.63 -13.41
CA SER A 111 1.16 0.10 -13.44
C SER A 111 1.44 0.76 -12.10
N PHE A 112 2.71 0.87 -11.73
CA PHE A 112 3.14 1.64 -10.57
C PHE A 112 4.45 2.38 -10.83
N VAL A 113 4.65 3.45 -10.06
CA VAL A 113 5.92 4.17 -9.94
C VAL A 113 6.39 4.10 -8.51
N PHE A 114 7.67 3.79 -8.31
CA PHE A 114 8.34 3.79 -7.02
C PHE A 114 9.39 4.88 -6.97
N LEU A 115 9.41 5.64 -5.88
CA LEU A 115 10.41 6.67 -5.59
C LEU A 115 11.37 6.16 -4.51
N PRO A 116 12.58 5.67 -4.87
CA PRO A 116 13.50 5.10 -3.90
C PRO A 116 13.94 6.09 -2.81
N ALA A 117 14.07 7.37 -3.16
CA ALA A 117 14.46 8.44 -2.23
C ALA A 117 13.37 8.78 -1.18
N SER A 118 12.09 8.54 -1.50
CA SER A 118 10.94 8.83 -0.63
C SER A 118 10.22 7.59 -0.13
N HIS A 119 10.71 6.41 -0.53
CA HIS A 119 10.20 5.10 -0.15
C HIS A 119 8.70 4.91 -0.49
N LEU A 120 8.24 5.67 -1.49
CA LEU A 120 6.85 5.83 -1.86
C LEU A 120 6.57 5.05 -3.15
N LEU A 121 5.56 4.19 -3.11
CA LEU A 121 5.02 3.53 -4.30
C LEU A 121 3.61 4.06 -4.58
N VAL A 122 3.40 4.58 -5.79
CA VAL A 122 2.09 5.02 -6.29
C VAL A 122 1.66 4.10 -7.42
N TYR A 123 0.45 3.56 -7.33
CA TYR A 123 -0.03 2.50 -8.22
C TYR A 123 -1.43 2.81 -8.76
N GLU A 124 -1.68 2.33 -9.97
CA GLU A 124 -3.00 2.30 -10.58
C GLU A 124 -3.90 1.28 -9.87
N MET A 125 -5.12 1.69 -9.52
CA MET A 125 -6.09 0.84 -8.82
C MET A 125 -7.08 0.16 -9.75
N GLN A 126 -7.12 0.54 -11.03
CA GLN A 126 -8.15 0.07 -11.97
C GLN A 126 -7.58 -0.20 -13.35
N ASP A 127 -7.85 -1.38 -13.88
CA ASP A 127 -7.66 -1.73 -15.29
C ASP A 127 -8.99 -2.22 -15.86
N LYS A 128 -9.62 -1.38 -16.69
CA LYS A 128 -10.97 -1.61 -17.24
C LYS A 128 -11.98 -1.88 -16.10
N SER A 129 -12.54 -3.09 -16.03
CA SER A 129 -13.50 -3.52 -15.01
C SER A 129 -12.85 -4.21 -13.80
N ARG A 130 -11.53 -4.36 -13.79
CA ARG A 130 -10.78 -5.03 -12.73
C ARG A 130 -10.13 -4.00 -11.82
N HIS A 131 -10.01 -4.37 -10.55
CA HIS A 131 -9.49 -3.49 -9.51
C HIS A 131 -8.36 -4.15 -8.72
N LEU A 132 -7.43 -3.32 -8.25
CA LEU A 132 -6.43 -3.65 -7.26
C LEU A 132 -6.64 -2.73 -6.05
N THR A 133 -7.24 -3.28 -5.00
CA THR A 133 -7.56 -2.52 -3.78
C THR A 133 -6.32 -2.27 -2.93
N SER A 134 -6.38 -1.27 -2.03
CA SER A 134 -5.27 -0.95 -1.12
C SER A 134 -4.83 -2.14 -0.25
N ARG A 135 -5.77 -2.96 0.22
CA ARG A 135 -5.44 -4.19 0.99
C ARG A 135 -4.79 -5.27 0.10
N GLN A 136 -5.18 -5.34 -1.17
CA GLN A 136 -4.59 -6.30 -2.12
C GLN A 136 -3.16 -5.92 -2.49
N ILE A 137 -2.85 -4.64 -2.73
CA ILE A 137 -1.47 -4.22 -2.98
C ILE A 137 -0.60 -4.44 -1.74
N GLU A 138 -1.11 -4.19 -0.54
CA GLU A 138 -0.39 -4.47 0.70
C GLU A 138 -0.11 -5.96 0.86
N SER A 139 -1.13 -6.81 0.67
CA SER A 139 -0.97 -8.27 0.72
C SER A 139 0.03 -8.77 -0.32
N PHE A 140 -0.04 -8.23 -1.54
CA PHE A 140 0.90 -8.53 -2.62
C PHE A 140 2.34 -8.19 -2.24
N LEU A 141 2.60 -6.94 -1.83
CA LEU A 141 3.93 -6.46 -1.51
C LEU A 141 4.50 -7.19 -0.28
N ASN A 142 3.70 -7.40 0.76
CA ASN A 142 4.11 -8.21 1.91
C ASN A 142 4.47 -9.64 1.49
N GLY A 143 3.68 -10.26 0.60
CA GLY A 143 3.93 -11.62 0.13
C GLY A 143 5.20 -11.75 -0.72
N ILE A 144 5.49 -10.81 -1.63
CA ILE A 144 6.73 -10.86 -2.42
C ILE A 144 7.97 -10.54 -1.57
N PHE A 145 7.82 -9.76 -0.48
CA PHE A 145 8.92 -9.40 0.42
C PHE A 145 9.11 -10.37 1.59
N SER A 146 8.17 -11.30 1.83
CA SER A 146 8.26 -12.30 2.90
C SER A 146 9.07 -13.53 2.54
N HIS A 147 9.68 -13.59 1.35
CA HIS A 147 10.54 -14.70 0.98
C HIS A 147 11.77 -14.77 1.91
N GLU A 148 12.14 -15.96 2.38
CA GLU A 148 13.24 -16.18 3.34
C GLU A 148 14.52 -15.42 2.98
N ARG A 149 15.04 -15.60 1.76
CA ARG A 149 16.22 -14.85 1.25
C ARG A 149 16.11 -13.33 1.30
N ILE A 150 14.91 -12.78 1.20
CA ILE A 150 14.67 -11.34 1.33
C ILE A 150 14.73 -10.95 2.79
N ILE A 151 14.07 -11.70 3.67
CA ILE A 151 14.07 -11.44 5.12
C ILE A 151 15.49 -11.54 5.68
N GLU A 152 16.27 -12.56 5.31
CA GLU A 152 17.65 -12.73 5.74
C GLU A 152 18.54 -11.52 5.37
N LYS A 153 18.29 -10.91 4.22
CA LYS A 153 19.13 -9.84 3.68
C LYS A 153 18.69 -8.44 4.10
N PHE A 154 17.40 -8.19 4.09
CA PHE A 154 16.81 -6.85 4.30
C PHE A 154 16.10 -6.71 5.64
N GLY A 155 15.95 -7.80 6.39
CA GLY A 155 15.09 -7.86 7.56
C GLY A 155 13.61 -7.82 7.19
N LYS A 156 12.77 -7.53 8.19
CA LYS A 156 11.33 -7.33 7.97
C LYS A 156 11.11 -6.04 7.18
N VAL A 157 10.52 -6.19 5.99
CA VAL A 157 10.01 -5.06 5.20
C VAL A 157 8.56 -4.81 5.63
N ASN A 158 8.22 -3.57 5.95
CA ASN A 158 6.86 -3.18 6.27
C ASN A 158 6.28 -2.36 5.12
N VAL A 159 5.07 -2.72 4.71
CA VAL A 159 4.27 -1.96 3.76
C VAL A 159 3.15 -1.30 4.54
N THR A 160 2.99 0.02 4.38
CA THR A 160 1.93 0.78 5.02
C THR A 160 1.08 1.43 3.93
N ILE A 161 -0.22 1.15 3.93
CA ILE A 161 -1.16 1.87 3.06
C ILE A 161 -1.22 3.32 3.53
N LEU A 162 -0.93 4.25 2.62
CA LEU A 162 -1.00 5.67 2.95
C LEU A 162 -2.46 6.09 3.07
N THR A 163 -2.72 6.98 4.03
CA THR A 163 -4.02 7.59 4.29
C THR A 163 -3.99 9.03 3.78
N GLU A 164 -5.14 9.56 3.36
CA GLU A 164 -5.25 11.00 3.07
C GLU A 164 -4.90 11.82 4.33
N PRO A 165 -3.92 12.75 4.28
CA PRO A 165 -3.51 13.54 5.44
C PRO A 165 -4.67 14.24 6.15
N ASP A 166 -5.53 14.89 5.36
CA ASP A 166 -6.71 15.60 5.87
C ASP A 166 -7.70 14.67 6.58
N SER A 167 -7.70 13.37 6.27
CA SER A 167 -8.55 12.39 6.97
C SER A 167 -8.05 12.13 8.39
N VAL A 168 -6.73 12.07 8.61
CA VAL A 168 -6.15 11.91 9.94
C VAL A 168 -6.43 13.15 10.79
N GLU A 169 -6.24 14.34 10.22
CA GLU A 169 -6.55 15.60 10.93
C GLU A 169 -8.04 15.73 11.25
N ARG A 170 -8.93 15.39 10.30
CA ARG A 170 -10.38 15.38 10.52
C ARG A 170 -10.76 14.39 11.62
N MET A 171 -10.22 13.19 11.60
CA MET A 171 -10.45 12.17 12.62
C MET A 171 -10.09 12.68 14.02
N LEU A 172 -8.91 13.30 14.16
CA LEU A 172 -8.44 13.87 15.43
C LEU A 172 -9.16 15.16 15.85
N SER A 173 -9.96 15.76 14.97
CA SER A 173 -10.75 16.96 15.25
C SER A 173 -12.20 16.63 15.65
N LEU A 174 -12.59 15.35 15.65
CA LEU A 174 -13.90 14.92 16.11
C LEU A 174 -14.06 15.14 17.62
N LYS A 175 -15.29 15.48 18.05
CA LYS A 175 -15.64 15.60 19.47
C LYS A 175 -15.93 14.23 20.11
N GLY A 176 -15.78 14.15 21.42
CA GLY A 176 -16.13 12.95 22.19
C GLY A 176 -15.12 11.81 22.05
N ILE A 177 -13.88 12.09 21.65
CA ILE A 177 -12.81 11.10 21.55
C ILE A 177 -12.50 10.57 22.95
N THR A 178 -12.60 9.26 23.14
CA THR A 178 -12.35 8.58 24.43
C THR A 178 -11.07 7.75 24.42
N CYS A 179 -10.59 7.36 23.24
CA CYS A 179 -9.39 6.57 23.07
C CYS A 179 -8.70 6.96 21.76
N ILE A 180 -7.37 7.01 21.77
CA ILE A 180 -6.53 7.12 20.58
C ILE A 180 -5.47 6.02 20.68
N ASN A 181 -5.38 5.17 19.67
CA ASN A 181 -4.33 4.16 19.53
C ASN A 181 -3.46 4.52 18.33
N MET A 182 -2.15 4.43 18.50
CA MET A 182 -1.19 4.62 17.43
C MET A 182 -0.19 3.46 17.45
N VAL A 183 0.03 2.87 16.29
CA VAL A 183 1.11 1.91 16.04
C VAL A 183 2.08 2.62 15.11
N THR A 184 3.30 2.85 15.57
CA THR A 184 4.31 3.58 14.80
C THR A 184 5.54 2.72 14.62
N ARG A 185 5.81 2.30 13.38
CA ARG A 185 7.05 1.58 13.04
C ARG A 185 8.15 2.58 12.79
N ARG A 186 9.39 2.16 13.01
CA ARG A 186 10.57 3.00 12.81
C ARG A 186 10.56 3.60 11.39
N PRO A 187 10.39 4.94 11.24
CA PRO A 187 10.32 5.57 9.94
C PRO A 187 11.64 5.48 9.17
N ASN A 188 11.56 5.64 7.86
CA ASN A 188 12.71 5.89 7.00
C ASN A 188 12.58 7.34 6.49
N PRO A 189 13.17 8.31 7.19
CA PRO A 189 12.91 9.72 6.90
C PRO A 189 13.59 10.15 5.60
N ASP A 190 12.82 10.78 4.71
CA ASP A 190 13.28 11.35 3.44
C ASP A 190 14.31 12.48 3.62
N ASP A 191 14.29 13.16 4.77
CA ASP A 191 15.22 14.22 5.12
C ASP A 191 15.61 14.21 6.61
N LEU A 192 16.74 14.86 6.92
CA LEU A 192 17.30 14.88 8.28
C LEU A 192 16.61 15.85 9.24
N ALA A 193 15.70 16.69 8.74
CA ALA A 193 15.10 17.80 9.49
C ALA A 193 13.64 17.54 9.89
N SER A 194 13.00 16.52 9.33
CA SER A 194 11.61 16.14 9.62
C SER A 194 11.41 15.57 11.02
N ALA A 195 10.16 15.62 11.49
CA ALA A 195 9.73 14.96 12.73
C ALA A 195 9.98 13.43 12.70
N GLU A 196 9.85 12.80 11.53
CA GLU A 196 10.22 11.40 11.32
C GLU A 196 11.72 11.15 11.60
N SER A 197 12.61 12.10 11.32
CA SER A 197 14.03 11.98 11.63
C SER A 197 14.31 11.95 13.13
N VAL A 198 13.61 12.78 13.90
CA VAL A 198 13.69 12.81 15.37
C VAL A 198 13.24 11.46 15.94
N MET A 199 12.10 10.96 15.46
CA MET A 199 11.56 9.67 15.89
C MET A 199 12.46 8.50 15.50
N GLN A 200 12.98 8.45 14.27
CA GLN A 200 13.90 7.41 13.82
C GLN A 200 15.18 7.38 14.67
N LYS A 201 15.78 8.54 14.97
CA LYS A 201 16.97 8.63 15.85
C LYS A 201 16.67 8.14 17.26
N ARG A 202 15.50 8.48 17.81
CA ARG A 202 15.03 7.98 19.12
C ARG A 202 14.91 6.45 19.10
N PHE A 203 14.20 5.89 18.13
CA PHE A 203 14.00 4.45 17.99
C PHE A 203 15.33 3.71 17.87
N LYS A 204 16.28 4.24 17.07
CA LYS A 204 17.64 3.70 16.95
C LYS A 204 18.39 3.70 18.28
N ARG A 205 18.35 4.82 19.01
CA ARG A 205 19.04 4.98 20.30
C ARG A 205 18.55 4.00 21.36
N ILE A 206 17.26 3.71 21.40
CA ILE A 206 16.65 2.82 22.41
C ILE A 206 16.47 1.37 21.91
N GLY A 207 16.89 1.07 20.68
CA GLY A 207 16.86 -0.31 20.15
C GLY A 207 15.48 -0.84 19.75
N VAL A 208 14.48 0.01 19.52
CA VAL A 208 13.11 -0.43 19.16
C VAL A 208 12.80 -0.28 17.67
N ILE A 209 11.92 -1.13 17.16
CA ILE A 209 11.44 -1.13 15.75
C ILE A 209 10.01 -0.61 15.60
N GLU A 210 9.23 -0.60 16.68
CA GLU A 210 7.80 -0.26 16.72
C GLU A 210 7.48 0.33 18.10
N GLU A 211 6.54 1.29 18.15
CA GLU A 211 5.97 1.86 19.38
C GLU A 211 4.44 1.74 19.29
N ASP A 212 3.84 1.15 20.31
CA ASP A 212 2.39 1.15 20.53
C ASP A 212 2.04 2.19 21.60
N LYS A 213 1.20 3.15 21.25
CA LYS A 213 0.84 4.27 22.13
C LYS A 213 -0.69 4.35 22.25
N THR A 214 -1.19 4.34 23.49
CA THR A 214 -2.62 4.40 23.79
C THR A 214 -2.92 5.55 24.75
N TYR A 215 -3.81 6.44 24.36
CA TYR A 215 -4.38 7.47 25.22
C TYR A 215 -5.83 7.15 25.54
N LYS A 216 -6.24 7.32 26.80
CA LYS A 216 -7.63 7.15 27.24
C LYS A 216 -8.05 8.38 28.03
N SER A 217 -9.26 8.88 27.79
CA SER A 217 -9.83 9.93 28.62
C SER A 217 -10.28 9.37 29.97
N GLU A 218 -10.40 10.26 30.95
CA GLU A 218 -11.15 9.97 32.16
C GLU A 218 -12.63 9.72 31.84
N ARG A 219 -13.34 9.06 32.77
CA ARG A 219 -14.76 8.75 32.58
C ARG A 219 -15.58 10.02 32.36
N GLY A 220 -16.29 10.09 31.25
CA GLY A 220 -17.14 11.23 30.88
C GLY A 220 -16.37 12.43 30.31
N GLN A 221 -15.05 12.33 30.15
CA GLN A 221 -14.22 13.34 29.51
C GLN A 221 -13.87 12.94 28.07
N GLU A 222 -13.39 13.92 27.30
CA GLU A 222 -12.85 13.72 25.96
C GLU A 222 -11.35 14.05 25.88
N ILE A 223 -10.65 13.37 24.98
CA ILE A 223 -9.29 13.71 24.60
C ILE A 223 -9.36 14.90 23.64
N LYS A 224 -8.53 15.92 23.90
CA LYS A 224 -8.35 17.08 23.02
C LYS A 224 -6.94 17.03 22.45
N PRO A 225 -6.73 16.51 21.22
CA PRO A 225 -5.39 16.37 20.66
C PRO A 225 -4.70 17.72 20.47
N ASP A 226 -3.52 17.86 21.07
CA ASP A 226 -2.65 19.01 20.90
C ASP A 226 -1.78 18.88 19.63
N GLY A 227 -0.88 19.84 19.41
CA GLY A 227 0.00 19.84 18.24
C GLY A 227 0.93 18.63 18.18
N GLU A 228 1.51 18.22 19.32
CA GLU A 228 2.44 17.10 19.40
C GLU A 228 1.71 15.78 19.12
N LEU A 229 0.55 15.54 19.73
CA LEU A 229 -0.24 14.34 19.49
C LEU A 229 -0.73 14.24 18.03
N LYS A 230 -1.08 15.37 17.40
CA LYS A 230 -1.43 15.39 15.97
C LYS A 230 -0.23 15.06 15.10
N GLN A 231 0.95 15.58 15.42
CA GLN A 231 2.17 15.27 14.68
C GLN A 231 2.57 13.79 14.82
N ASP A 232 2.50 13.25 16.03
CA ASP A 232 2.71 11.82 16.32
C ASP A 232 1.74 10.95 15.50
N ALA A 233 0.46 11.32 15.45
CA ALA A 233 -0.54 10.60 14.68
C ALA A 233 -0.29 10.67 13.17
N LEU A 234 0.17 11.81 12.64
CA LEU A 234 0.55 11.92 11.23
C LEU A 234 1.73 10.98 10.91
N ILE A 235 2.75 10.91 11.76
CA ILE A 235 3.89 9.98 11.58
C ILE A 235 3.41 8.53 11.66
N ALA A 236 2.60 8.20 12.67
CA ALA A 236 2.02 6.87 12.85
C ALA A 236 1.22 6.44 11.62
N SER A 237 0.36 7.31 11.08
CA SER A 237 -0.48 6.98 9.92
C SER A 237 0.31 6.67 8.64
N ARG A 238 1.55 7.18 8.54
CA ARG A 238 2.46 6.91 7.40
C ARG A 238 3.34 5.69 7.59
N ASN A 239 3.58 5.29 8.84
CA ASN A 239 4.52 4.23 9.21
C ASN A 239 3.86 3.12 10.03
N GLY A 240 2.54 3.01 9.99
CA GLY A 240 1.75 2.11 10.81
C GLY A 240 0.28 2.46 10.74
N GLU A 241 -0.34 2.75 11.88
CA GLU A 241 -1.78 2.95 11.97
C GLU A 241 -2.15 3.94 13.07
N VAL A 242 -3.23 4.70 12.85
CA VAL A 242 -3.92 5.48 13.88
C VAL A 242 -5.37 5.08 13.92
N SER A 243 -5.89 4.82 15.11
CA SER A 243 -7.33 4.67 15.33
C SER A 243 -7.80 5.49 16.51
N ILE A 244 -9.05 5.92 16.45
CA ILE A 244 -9.74 6.57 17.55
C ILE A 244 -11.02 5.82 17.89
N ARG A 245 -11.41 5.89 19.15
CA ARG A 245 -12.75 5.54 19.61
C ARG A 245 -13.40 6.78 20.19
N ARG A 246 -14.62 7.10 19.75
CA ARG A 246 -15.38 8.25 20.24
C ARG A 246 -16.80 7.88 20.63
N ILE A 247 -17.42 8.71 21.45
CA ILE A 247 -18.86 8.73 21.68
C ILE A 247 -19.40 9.94 20.93
N ASN A 248 -20.30 9.72 19.96
CA ASN A 248 -20.87 10.80 19.16
C ASN A 248 -21.99 11.54 19.90
N GLU A 249 -22.58 12.56 19.27
CA GLU A 249 -23.63 13.40 19.87
C GLU A 249 -24.91 12.62 20.22
N ALA A 250 -25.14 11.47 19.58
CA ALA A 250 -26.25 10.57 19.89
C ALA A 250 -25.94 9.57 21.01
N GLY A 251 -24.74 9.65 21.62
CA GLY A 251 -24.29 8.70 22.64
C GLY A 251 -23.80 7.36 22.10
N LEU A 252 -23.65 7.22 20.78
CA LEU A 252 -23.19 5.98 20.14
C LEU A 252 -21.68 5.92 20.06
N VAL A 253 -21.12 4.71 20.20
CA VAL A 253 -19.69 4.46 20.06
C VAL A 253 -19.33 4.32 18.58
N GLU A 254 -18.35 5.10 18.14
CA GLU A 254 -17.77 5.01 16.80
C GLU A 254 -16.27 4.70 16.91
N VAL A 255 -15.78 3.91 15.98
CA VAL A 255 -14.35 3.65 15.78
C VAL A 255 -13.97 4.12 14.38
N HIS A 256 -12.91 4.90 14.29
CA HIS A 256 -12.36 5.38 13.03
C HIS A 256 -10.88 4.99 12.98
N ALA A 257 -10.41 4.44 11.86
CA ALA A 257 -9.02 4.07 11.67
C ALA A 257 -8.49 4.62 10.36
N SER A 258 -7.19 4.97 10.33
CA SER A 258 -6.50 5.44 9.12
C SER A 258 -6.55 4.38 8.01
N SER A 259 -6.49 3.10 8.37
CA SER A 259 -6.63 1.96 7.46
C SER A 259 -7.97 1.87 6.73
N ASP A 260 -9.02 2.50 7.24
CA ASP A 260 -10.36 2.50 6.65
C ASP A 260 -10.55 3.61 5.61
N VAL A 261 -9.64 4.59 5.57
CA VAL A 261 -9.68 5.72 4.64
C VAL A 261 -8.38 5.78 3.82
N PRO A 262 -8.06 4.72 3.04
CA PRO A 262 -6.84 4.68 2.28
C PRO A 262 -6.81 5.82 1.25
N LEU A 263 -5.61 6.30 0.94
CA LEU A 263 -5.38 7.28 -0.12
C LEU A 263 -5.87 6.70 -1.44
N GLN A 264 -6.83 7.40 -2.03
CA GLN A 264 -7.43 7.07 -3.31
C GLN A 264 -7.83 8.36 -4.01
N ARG A 265 -7.11 8.70 -5.08
CA ARG A 265 -7.34 9.91 -5.86
C ARG A 265 -7.67 9.55 -7.31
N VAL A 266 -8.44 10.42 -7.96
CA VAL A 266 -8.90 10.24 -9.35
C VAL A 266 -8.46 11.42 -10.19
N GLU A 267 -7.78 11.15 -11.30
CA GLU A 267 -7.24 12.19 -12.18
C GLU A 267 -7.76 11.97 -13.61
N PRO A 268 -8.41 12.97 -14.21
CA PRO A 268 -8.73 12.92 -15.63
C PRO A 268 -7.46 13.06 -16.48
N TYR A 269 -7.37 12.31 -17.57
CA TYR A 269 -6.27 12.44 -18.52
C TYR A 269 -6.68 12.07 -19.95
N ASP A 270 -5.90 12.58 -20.91
CA ASP A 270 -5.99 12.20 -22.32
C ASP A 270 -4.95 11.12 -22.62
N SER A 271 -5.40 9.91 -22.98
CA SER A 271 -4.49 8.80 -23.25
C SER A 271 -3.73 8.92 -24.57
N ASP A 272 -4.12 9.84 -25.44
CA ASP A 272 -3.40 10.10 -26.69
C ASP A 272 -2.23 11.06 -26.47
N VAL A 273 -2.20 11.74 -25.32
CA VAL A 273 -1.17 12.74 -24.96
C VAL A 273 -0.27 12.27 -23.83
N THR A 274 -0.83 11.63 -22.79
CA THR A 274 -0.10 11.26 -21.58
C THR A 274 -0.28 9.79 -21.25
N SER A 275 0.84 9.11 -21.04
CA SER A 275 0.83 7.71 -20.59
C SER A 275 0.46 7.61 -19.12
N VAL A 276 -0.08 6.45 -18.70
CA VAL A 276 -0.40 6.19 -17.29
C VAL A 276 0.86 6.28 -16.42
N SER A 277 1.99 5.72 -16.86
CA SER A 277 3.26 5.78 -16.13
C SER A 277 3.74 7.22 -15.91
N GLU A 278 3.61 8.08 -16.91
CA GLU A 278 3.99 9.50 -16.80
C GLU A 278 3.11 10.25 -15.81
N LEU A 279 1.79 10.01 -15.86
CA LEU A 279 0.86 10.61 -14.91
C LEU A 279 1.11 10.10 -13.48
N LEU A 280 1.33 8.80 -13.30
CA LEU A 280 1.69 8.22 -12.00
C LEU A 280 2.98 8.84 -11.45
N LEU A 281 3.99 9.05 -12.30
CA LEU A 281 5.23 9.70 -11.89
C LEU A 281 5.01 11.14 -11.40
N LEU A 282 4.20 11.92 -12.12
CA LEU A 282 3.84 13.28 -11.71
C LEU A 282 3.14 13.26 -10.34
N ARG A 283 2.19 12.34 -10.14
CA ARG A 283 1.45 12.22 -8.87
C ARG A 283 2.32 11.71 -7.73
N ALA A 284 3.24 10.78 -8.00
CA ALA A 284 4.21 10.31 -7.01
C ALA A 284 5.09 11.45 -6.49
N LYS A 285 5.62 12.29 -7.37
CA LYS A 285 6.42 13.46 -6.98
C LYS A 285 5.59 14.46 -6.17
N SER A 286 4.37 14.77 -6.63
CA SER A 286 3.47 15.67 -5.92
C SER A 286 3.13 15.17 -4.51
N LEU A 287 2.86 13.87 -4.36
CA LEU A 287 2.58 13.26 -3.07
C LEU A 287 3.80 13.28 -2.15
N ALA A 288 4.99 12.96 -2.67
CA ALA A 288 6.22 13.03 -1.88
C ALA A 288 6.46 14.45 -1.32
N ASP A 289 6.26 15.48 -2.15
CA ASP A 289 6.38 16.87 -1.72
C ASP A 289 5.31 17.27 -0.69
N GLU A 290 4.07 16.82 -0.88
CA GLU A 290 2.95 17.04 0.05
C GLU A 290 3.28 16.49 1.45
N PHE A 291 3.66 15.21 1.53
CA PHE A 291 3.99 14.57 2.80
C PHE A 291 5.23 15.18 3.46
N LYS A 292 6.24 15.56 2.68
CA LYS A 292 7.42 16.24 3.19
C LYS A 292 7.10 17.59 3.83
N ARG A 293 6.15 18.35 3.27
CA ARG A 293 5.70 19.63 3.85
C ARG A 293 4.95 19.43 5.16
N LEU A 294 4.14 18.37 5.26
CA LEU A 294 3.38 18.06 6.46
C LEU A 294 4.28 17.71 7.66
N LEU A 295 5.40 17.03 7.41
CA LEU A 295 6.32 16.55 8.45
C LEU A 295 7.42 17.53 8.86
N ARG A 296 7.46 18.72 8.22
CA ARG A 296 8.40 19.80 8.54
C ARG A 296 7.83 20.88 9.46
N LYS A 297 6.50 20.87 9.65
CA LYS A 297 5.82 21.73 10.62
C LYS A 297 5.97 21.12 12.01
#